data_AF-A0A964AUP5-F1
#
_entry.id   AF-A0A964AUP5-F1
#
_cell.length_a   1.000
_cell.length_b   1.000
_cell.length_c   1.000
_cell.angle_alpha   90.00
_cell.angle_beta   90.00
_cell.angle_gamma   90.00
#
_symmetry.space_group_name_H-M   'P 1'
#
loop_
_entity.id
_entity.type
_entity.pdbx_description
1 polymer ?
#
loop_
_entity_poly.entity_id
_entity_poly.type
_entity_poly.pdbx_seq_one_letter_code
_entity_poly.pdbx_strand_id
1 'polypeptide(L)'
;MHVALLMLACVVHYGEPPEGPVPDGDGVADVAVDDSSASPERRARPDYAGLEQELLNLAESDPDIGVDRNDRLMAAQELTVALRRPRADADAAVEAYLRRLIEIESRALADEPVAFAEEGVTFGGSIAEEELGIDTSDVPPAEVLPPEEAETAARAALAEDDYRRAIQVLEPHKDAEVWPTLAPVWSEAVDGWVHEERERAGQLFLDARALPEAQRGPAVHEVLGILNGLVEDYPESSYRAAIERNIELVERELPKE
;
A
#
# COMPACT_ATOMS: atom_id res chain seq x y z
N MET A 1 -3.55 -5.84 14.25
CA MET A 1 -4.95 -6.28 14.51
C MET A 1 -5.76 -5.36 15.44
N HIS A 2 -5.20 -4.85 16.55
CA HIS A 2 -5.95 -3.98 17.49
C HIS A 2 -6.54 -2.70 16.85
N VAL A 3 -5.93 -2.17 15.78
CA VAL A 3 -6.40 -0.95 15.09
C VAL A 3 -7.68 -1.19 14.26
N ALA A 4 -7.84 -2.36 13.64
CA ALA A 4 -9.03 -2.68 12.84
C ALA A 4 -10.28 -2.87 13.71
N LEU A 5 -10.13 -3.53 14.87
CA LEU A 5 -11.19 -3.66 15.88
C LEU A 5 -11.60 -2.31 16.49
N LEU A 6 -10.65 -1.40 16.69
CA LEU A 6 -10.92 -0.03 17.17
C LEU A 6 -11.70 0.81 16.13
N MET A 7 -11.40 0.66 14.84
CA MET A 7 -12.11 1.35 13.76
C MET A 7 -13.56 0.86 13.63
N LEU A 8 -13.81 -0.45 13.76
CA LEU A 8 -15.16 -1.00 13.73
C LEU A 8 -15.99 -0.52 14.95
N ALA A 9 -15.39 -0.48 16.13
CA ALA A 9 -16.03 0.02 17.35
C ALA A 9 -16.41 1.52 17.24
N CYS A 10 -15.58 2.33 16.58
CA CYS A 10 -15.90 3.73 16.32
C CYS A 10 -17.11 3.87 15.37
N VAL A 11 -17.17 3.12 14.26
CA VAL A 11 -18.27 3.23 13.30
C VAL A 11 -19.62 2.82 13.91
N VAL A 12 -19.63 1.83 14.81
CA VAL A 12 -20.86 1.35 15.47
C VAL A 12 -21.39 2.34 16.53
N HIS A 13 -20.52 3.13 17.18
CA HIS A 13 -20.93 4.01 18.28
C HIS A 13 -21.38 5.42 17.87
N TYR A 14 -21.08 5.91 16.66
CA TYR A 14 -21.51 7.26 16.21
C TYR A 14 -22.99 7.37 15.80
N GLY A 15 -23.82 6.35 16.05
CA GLY A 15 -25.22 6.31 15.67
C GLY A 15 -26.22 6.78 16.74
N GLU A 16 -25.81 6.91 18.00
CA GLU A 16 -26.67 7.42 19.06
C GLU A 16 -26.52 8.95 19.13
N PRO A 17 -27.58 9.73 18.86
CA PRO A 17 -27.51 11.17 19.06
C PRO A 17 -27.18 11.42 20.54
N PRO A 18 -26.28 12.37 20.85
CA PRO A 18 -25.96 12.68 22.24
C PRO A 18 -27.27 13.05 22.94
N GLU A 19 -27.61 12.34 24.02
CA GLU A 19 -28.67 12.71 24.95
C GLU A 19 -28.27 14.04 25.60
N GLY A 20 -28.55 15.14 24.90
CA GLY A 20 -28.39 16.48 25.43
C GLY A 20 -29.35 16.67 26.60
N PRO A 21 -28.94 17.39 27.66
CA PRO A 21 -29.83 17.72 28.76
C PRO A 21 -31.02 18.52 28.22
N VAL A 22 -32.22 17.97 28.38
CA VAL A 22 -33.47 18.66 28.06
C VAL A 22 -33.54 19.91 28.94
N PRO A 23 -33.55 21.13 28.39
CA PRO A 23 -33.72 22.32 29.20
C PRO A 23 -35.15 22.34 29.78
N ASP A 24 -35.25 22.49 31.09
CA ASP A 24 -36.52 22.72 31.81
C ASP A 24 -37.15 24.04 31.32
N GLY A 25 -37.99 23.94 30.30
CA GLY A 25 -38.76 25.03 29.73
C GLY A 25 -40.19 25.02 30.25
N ASP A 26 -40.42 25.83 31.28
CA ASP A 26 -41.74 26.12 31.85
C ASP A 26 -42.66 26.78 30.82
N GLY A 27 -43.80 26.14 30.55
CA GLY A 27 -45.06 26.78 30.15
C GLY A 27 -45.20 27.28 28.72
N VAL A 28 -45.75 26.43 27.83
CA VAL A 28 -46.63 26.90 26.75
C VAL A 28 -47.74 25.87 26.45
N ALA A 29 -48.94 26.40 26.28
CA ALA A 29 -50.26 25.80 26.11
C ALA A 29 -50.37 24.52 25.25
N ASP A 30 -51.29 23.65 25.70
CA ASP A 30 -51.92 22.54 24.99
C ASP A 30 -52.27 22.89 23.53
N VAL A 31 -51.44 22.40 22.61
CA VAL A 31 -51.83 22.17 21.22
C VAL A 31 -51.80 20.67 21.03
N ALA A 32 -52.99 20.07 20.90
CA ALA A 32 -53.16 18.68 20.51
C ALA A 32 -52.66 18.51 19.06
N VAL A 33 -51.36 18.32 18.91
CA VAL A 33 -50.75 17.82 17.68
C VAL A 33 -51.04 16.31 17.68
N ASP A 34 -51.85 15.89 16.72
CA ASP A 34 -52.13 14.49 16.40
C ASP A 34 -50.81 13.83 16.00
N ASP A 35 -50.08 13.35 17.00
CA ASP A 35 -48.80 12.65 16.92
C ASP A 35 -49.03 11.22 16.44
N SER A 36 -49.62 11.10 15.25
CA SER A 36 -49.63 9.88 14.46
C SER A 36 -48.28 9.73 13.74
N SER A 37 -47.20 9.98 14.47
CA SER A 37 -45.83 9.64 14.10
C SER A 37 -45.71 8.14 14.25
N ALA A 38 -46.03 7.40 13.19
CA ALA A 38 -45.65 6.02 13.04
C ALA A 38 -44.16 5.92 13.43
N SER A 39 -43.89 5.30 14.58
CA SER A 39 -42.53 5.04 15.06
C SER A 39 -41.77 4.46 13.87
N PRO A 40 -40.69 5.11 13.41
CA PRO A 40 -39.91 4.57 12.29
C PRO A 40 -39.56 3.16 12.70
N GLU A 41 -40.11 2.19 11.97
CA GLU A 41 -39.91 0.77 12.23
C GLU A 41 -38.41 0.59 12.45
N ARG A 42 -38.00 0.29 13.67
CA ARG A 42 -36.61 0.02 14.02
C ARG A 42 -36.23 -1.20 13.21
N ARG A 43 -35.74 -0.98 12.00
CA ARG A 43 -35.19 -2.03 11.15
C ARG A 43 -34.17 -2.74 12.01
N ALA A 44 -34.37 -4.04 12.21
CA ALA A 44 -33.43 -4.86 12.96
C ALA A 44 -32.05 -4.65 12.31
N ARG A 45 -31.06 -4.29 13.13
CA ARG A 45 -29.69 -4.16 12.64
C ARG A 45 -29.27 -5.51 12.04
N PRO A 46 -28.61 -5.53 10.86
CA PRO A 46 -28.06 -6.76 10.32
C PRO A 46 -27.10 -7.40 11.33
N ASP A 47 -27.14 -8.73 11.42
CA ASP A 47 -26.23 -9.50 12.25
C ASP A 47 -24.97 -9.86 11.45
N TYR A 48 -23.82 -9.34 11.88
CA TYR A 48 -22.52 -9.56 11.24
C TYR A 48 -21.65 -10.60 11.95
N ALA A 49 -22.15 -11.24 13.01
CA ALA A 49 -21.35 -12.12 13.87
C ALA A 49 -20.63 -13.24 13.09
N GLY A 50 -21.24 -13.74 12.01
CA GLY A 50 -20.61 -14.75 11.14
C GLY A 50 -19.36 -14.25 10.42
N LEU A 51 -19.41 -13.04 9.84
CA LEU A 51 -18.27 -12.45 9.12
C LEU A 51 -17.15 -12.03 10.09
N GLU A 52 -17.52 -11.53 11.26
CA GLU A 52 -16.56 -11.18 12.32
C GLU A 52 -15.81 -12.42 12.83
N GLN A 53 -16.52 -13.53 13.04
CA GLN A 53 -15.90 -14.79 13.47
C GLN A 53 -14.96 -15.36 12.40
N GLU A 54 -15.31 -15.23 11.11
CA GLU A 54 -14.46 -15.67 10.01
C GLU A 54 -13.16 -14.85 9.93
N LEU A 55 -13.23 -13.52 10.09
CA LEU A 55 -12.06 -12.66 10.16
C LEU A 55 -11.17 -12.98 11.37
N LEU A 56 -11.77 -13.24 12.53
CA LEU A 56 -11.01 -13.67 13.72
C LEU A 56 -10.28 -14.99 13.47
N ASN A 57 -10.96 -15.98 12.88
CA ASN A 57 -10.34 -17.27 12.56
C ASN A 57 -9.16 -17.09 11.59
N LEU A 58 -9.28 -16.25 10.56
CA LEU A 58 -8.20 -15.97 9.62
C LEU A 58 -7.00 -15.30 10.30
N ALA A 59 -7.26 -14.32 11.17
CA ALA A 59 -6.20 -13.61 11.87
C ALA A 59 -5.51 -14.44 12.96
N GLU A 60 -6.20 -15.44 13.54
CA GLU A 60 -5.62 -16.39 14.48
C GLU A 60 -4.84 -17.53 13.78
N SER A 61 -5.16 -17.82 12.52
CA SER A 61 -4.57 -18.93 11.78
C SER A 61 -3.09 -18.73 11.47
N ASP A 62 -2.65 -17.48 11.29
CA ASP A 62 -1.22 -17.16 11.14
C ASP A 62 -0.93 -15.66 11.46
N PRO A 63 -0.30 -15.35 12.59
CA PRO A 63 0.01 -13.97 12.99
C PRO A 63 1.15 -13.33 12.19
N ASP A 64 1.93 -14.12 11.44
CA ASP A 64 3.12 -13.68 10.71
C ASP A 64 2.84 -13.39 9.23
N ILE A 65 1.60 -13.60 8.75
CA ILE A 65 1.20 -13.21 7.41
C ILE A 65 1.25 -11.68 7.31
N GLY A 66 2.24 -11.20 6.56
CA GLY A 66 2.35 -9.82 6.10
C GLY A 66 1.26 -9.51 5.09
N VAL A 67 0.01 -9.43 5.54
CA VAL A 67 -1.12 -9.04 4.70
C VAL A 67 -0.89 -7.62 4.23
N ASP A 68 -1.12 -7.39 2.93
CA ASP A 68 -0.91 -6.10 2.30
C ASP A 68 -1.67 -4.99 3.04
N ARG A 69 -0.91 -4.11 3.68
CA ARG A 69 -1.44 -2.95 4.41
C ARG A 69 -2.24 -2.04 3.48
N ASN A 70 -1.84 -1.95 2.21
CA ASN A 70 -2.48 -1.11 1.21
C ASN A 70 -3.88 -1.65 0.85
N ASP A 71 -4.02 -2.95 0.66
CA ASP A 71 -5.32 -3.59 0.37
C ASP A 71 -6.35 -3.34 1.47
N ARG A 72 -5.91 -3.44 2.75
CA ARG A 72 -6.78 -3.13 3.90
C ARG A 72 -7.17 -1.65 3.95
N LEU A 73 -6.23 -0.75 3.64
CA LEU A 73 -6.48 0.70 3.61
C LEU A 73 -7.45 1.08 2.48
N MET A 74 -7.30 0.50 1.30
CA MET A 74 -8.23 0.70 0.18
C MET A 74 -9.65 0.25 0.53
N ALA A 75 -9.80 -0.95 1.09
CA ALA A 75 -11.12 -1.44 1.53
C ALA A 75 -11.75 -0.48 2.57
N ALA A 76 -10.97 0.04 3.51
CA ALA A 76 -11.46 0.98 4.52
C ALA A 76 -11.88 2.34 3.92
N GLN A 77 -11.15 2.80 2.90
CA GLN A 77 -11.51 4.01 2.15
C GLN A 77 -12.81 3.82 1.36
N GLU A 78 -12.99 2.68 0.70
CA GLU A 78 -14.23 2.33 -0.01
C GLU A 78 -15.44 2.34 0.93
N LEU A 79 -15.30 1.74 2.12
CA LEU A 79 -16.33 1.80 3.16
C LEU A 79 -16.64 3.24 3.57
N THR A 80 -15.61 4.05 3.80
CA THR A 80 -15.77 5.46 4.19
C THR A 80 -16.55 6.26 3.15
N VAL A 81 -16.29 6.01 1.86
CA VAL A 81 -17.03 6.64 0.76
C VAL A 81 -18.47 6.15 0.70
N ALA A 82 -18.68 4.84 0.87
CA ALA A 82 -20.01 4.23 0.82
C ALA A 82 -20.90 4.69 1.98
N LEU A 83 -20.35 4.87 3.19
CA LEU A 83 -21.07 5.36 4.37
C LEU A 83 -21.47 6.85 4.29
N ARG A 84 -20.94 7.62 3.33
CA ARG A 84 -21.40 9.00 3.05
C ARG A 84 -22.72 9.04 2.28
N ARG A 85 -23.17 7.91 1.73
CA ARG A 85 -24.46 7.78 1.03
C ARG A 85 -25.63 7.66 2.02
N PRO A 86 -26.88 7.83 1.57
CA PRO A 86 -28.05 7.71 2.44
C PRO A 86 -28.07 6.39 3.22
N ARG A 87 -28.53 6.44 4.47
CA ARG A 87 -28.50 5.36 5.47
C ARG A 87 -29.07 4.00 5.01
N ALA A 88 -29.90 3.99 3.97
CA ALA A 88 -30.50 2.77 3.43
C ALA A 88 -29.45 1.80 2.83
N ASP A 89 -28.26 2.30 2.46
CA ASP A 89 -27.20 1.50 1.82
C ASP A 89 -25.99 1.22 2.74
N ALA A 90 -26.00 1.75 3.97
CA ALA A 90 -24.87 1.63 4.90
C ALA A 90 -24.62 0.17 5.30
N ASP A 91 -25.68 -0.59 5.52
CA ASP A 91 -25.62 -1.99 5.93
C ASP A 91 -25.00 -2.88 4.85
N ALA A 92 -25.37 -2.63 3.58
CA ALA A 92 -24.80 -3.33 2.42
C ALA A 92 -23.34 -2.95 2.17
N ALA A 93 -22.97 -1.69 2.45
CA ALA A 93 -21.59 -1.22 2.35
C ALA A 93 -20.68 -1.88 3.40
N VAL A 94 -21.15 -2.02 4.65
CA VAL A 94 -20.42 -2.71 5.73
C VAL A 94 -20.26 -4.20 5.38
N GLU A 95 -21.32 -4.86 4.91
CA GLU A 95 -21.25 -6.26 4.49
C GLU A 95 -20.23 -6.48 3.35
N ALA A 96 -20.24 -5.59 2.34
CA ALA A 96 -19.30 -5.65 1.23
C ALA A 96 -17.85 -5.46 1.68
N TYR A 97 -17.60 -4.52 2.59
CA TYR A 97 -16.28 -4.29 3.18
C TYR A 97 -15.76 -5.52 3.94
N LEU A 98 -16.60 -6.10 4.82
CA LEU A 98 -16.21 -7.28 5.61
C LEU A 98 -15.89 -8.48 4.71
N ARG A 99 -16.69 -8.71 3.66
CA ARG A 99 -16.40 -9.75 2.66
C ARG A 99 -15.08 -9.51 1.93
N ARG A 100 -14.80 -8.25 1.58
CA ARG A 100 -13.55 -7.90 0.89
C ARG A 100 -12.33 -8.14 1.77
N LEU A 101 -12.42 -7.83 3.06
CA LEU A 101 -11.37 -8.17 4.02
C LEU A 101 -11.13 -9.68 4.09
N ILE A 102 -12.19 -10.50 4.21
CA ILE A 102 -12.07 -11.96 4.26
C ILE A 102 -11.34 -12.49 3.01
N GLU A 103 -11.65 -11.97 1.83
CA GLU A 103 -10.98 -12.33 0.58
C GLU A 103 -9.48 -12.00 0.60
N ILE A 104 -9.12 -10.80 1.08
CA ILE A 104 -7.73 -10.35 1.21
C ILE A 104 -6.94 -11.28 2.15
N GLU A 105 -7.49 -11.55 3.34
CA GLU A 105 -6.87 -12.41 4.35
C GLU A 105 -6.75 -13.86 3.85
N SER A 106 -7.79 -14.38 3.20
CA SER A 106 -7.81 -15.76 2.68
C SER A 106 -6.78 -15.97 1.57
N ARG A 107 -6.59 -14.97 0.69
CA ARG A 107 -5.55 -15.00 -0.33
C ARG A 107 -4.15 -15.01 0.29
N ALA A 108 -3.94 -14.18 1.31
CA ALA A 108 -2.66 -14.11 2.00
C ALA A 108 -2.31 -15.42 2.73
N LEU A 109 -3.33 -16.18 3.17
CA LEU A 109 -3.16 -17.50 3.80
C LEU A 109 -2.88 -18.64 2.79
N ALA A 110 -3.34 -18.49 1.54
CA ALA A 110 -3.15 -19.48 0.49
C ALA A 110 -1.74 -19.46 -0.12
N ASP A 111 -1.03 -18.34 0.00
CA ASP A 111 0.37 -18.24 -0.39
C ASP A 111 1.24 -18.88 0.71
N GLU A 112 1.53 -20.19 0.57
CA GLU A 112 2.42 -20.90 1.50
C GLU A 112 3.80 -20.22 1.57
N PRO A 113 4.40 -20.09 2.78
CA PRO A 113 5.76 -19.60 2.93
C PRO A 113 6.73 -20.58 2.27
N VAL A 114 7.26 -20.20 1.11
CA VAL A 114 8.29 -20.95 0.40
C VAL A 114 9.51 -21.02 1.31
N ALA A 115 9.85 -22.23 1.77
CA ALA A 115 11.07 -22.48 2.52
C ALA A 115 12.29 -22.22 1.62
N PHE A 116 12.96 -21.09 1.84
CA PHE A 116 14.17 -20.72 1.11
C PHE A 116 15.29 -21.73 1.40
N ALA A 117 15.71 -22.46 0.37
CA ALA A 117 16.96 -23.20 0.39
C ALA A 117 18.08 -22.22 0.04
N GLU A 118 18.95 -21.93 1.00
CA GLU A 118 20.15 -21.11 0.81
C GLU A 118 21.13 -21.81 -0.14
N GLU A 119 21.05 -21.55 -1.44
CA GLU A 119 22.14 -21.86 -2.37
C GLU A 119 22.64 -20.58 -3.04
N GLY A 120 23.83 -20.15 -2.63
CA GLY A 120 24.48 -18.94 -3.07
C GLY A 120 24.83 -18.98 -4.56
N VAL A 121 24.25 -18.08 -5.33
CA VAL A 121 24.65 -17.77 -6.70
C VAL A 121 25.12 -16.32 -6.76
N THR A 122 26.43 -16.15 -6.92
CA THR A 122 27.06 -14.87 -7.25
C THR A 122 26.95 -14.64 -8.76
N PHE A 123 25.99 -13.82 -9.19
CA PHE A 123 25.89 -13.34 -10.57
C PHE A 123 26.19 -11.84 -10.60
N GLY A 124 27.48 -11.51 -10.77
CA GLY A 124 27.96 -10.16 -11.05
C GLY A 124 28.14 -9.98 -12.56
N GLY A 125 27.33 -9.10 -13.15
CA GLY A 125 27.42 -8.75 -14.56
C GLY A 125 27.27 -7.24 -14.73
N SER A 126 28.37 -6.51 -14.49
CA SER A 126 28.48 -5.08 -14.79
C SER A 126 28.28 -4.84 -16.28
N ILE A 127 27.12 -4.30 -16.67
CA ILE A 127 26.91 -3.81 -18.02
C ILE A 127 27.70 -2.51 -18.15
N ALA A 128 28.73 -2.54 -18.99
CA ALA A 128 29.61 -1.40 -19.25
C ALA A 128 28.85 -0.28 -19.97
N GLU A 129 28.76 0.89 -19.34
CA GLU A 129 28.09 2.11 -19.82
C GLU A 129 28.81 2.81 -21.02
N GLU A 130 29.76 2.15 -21.69
CA GLU A 130 30.69 2.80 -22.61
C GLU A 130 30.16 3.00 -24.05
N GLU A 131 29.00 2.45 -24.42
CA GLU A 131 28.59 2.36 -25.84
C GLU A 131 27.55 3.41 -26.33
N LEU A 132 27.08 4.34 -25.50
CA LEU A 132 26.03 5.28 -25.92
C LEU A 132 26.49 6.68 -26.36
N GLY A 133 27.77 7.05 -26.21
CA GLY A 133 28.32 8.30 -26.75
C GLY A 133 27.56 9.58 -26.35
N ILE A 134 26.79 9.52 -25.24
CA ILE A 134 26.11 10.67 -24.66
C ILE A 134 27.20 11.48 -23.98
N ASP A 135 27.56 12.62 -24.58
CA ASP A 135 28.49 13.57 -23.98
C ASP A 135 27.83 14.20 -22.75
N THR A 136 27.99 13.56 -21.60
CA THR A 136 27.48 14.05 -20.31
C THR A 136 28.29 15.25 -19.79
N SER A 137 29.34 15.69 -20.50
CA SER A 137 30.21 16.78 -20.04
C SER A 137 29.53 18.16 -20.03
N ASP A 138 28.37 18.31 -20.69
CA ASP A 138 27.63 19.58 -20.79
C ASP A 138 26.40 19.67 -19.85
N VAL A 139 26.16 18.66 -19.00
CA VAL A 139 25.14 18.78 -17.96
C VAL A 139 25.73 19.60 -16.80
N PRO A 140 25.24 20.82 -16.53
CA PRO A 140 25.75 21.61 -15.42
C PRO A 140 25.57 20.81 -14.12
N PRO A 141 26.59 20.76 -13.24
CA PRO A 141 26.46 20.06 -11.97
C PRO A 141 25.24 20.60 -11.25
N ALA A 142 24.35 19.70 -10.82
CA ALA A 142 23.18 20.08 -10.05
C ALA A 142 23.64 20.91 -8.85
N GLU A 143 23.03 22.08 -8.65
CA GLU A 143 23.34 22.94 -7.53
C GLU A 143 23.05 22.18 -6.22
N VAL A 144 24.10 21.91 -5.43
CA VAL A 144 23.97 21.21 -4.16
C VAL A 144 23.33 22.17 -3.15
N LEU A 145 22.08 21.89 -2.79
CA LEU A 145 21.33 22.71 -1.84
C LEU A 145 21.94 22.62 -0.44
N PRO A 146 21.80 23.65 0.41
CA PRO A 146 22.07 23.51 1.83
C PRO A 146 21.21 22.40 2.47
N PRO A 147 21.69 21.67 3.50
CA PRO A 147 20.97 20.51 4.05
C PRO A 147 19.52 20.78 4.48
N GLU A 148 19.24 21.94 5.08
CA GLU A 148 17.88 22.32 5.50
C GLU A 148 16.95 22.56 4.31
N GLU A 149 17.48 23.15 3.23
CA GLU A 149 16.75 23.37 1.98
C GLU A 149 16.56 22.04 1.22
N ALA A 150 17.56 21.16 1.26
CA ALA A 150 17.49 19.82 0.67
C ALA A 150 16.42 18.96 1.35
N GLU A 151 16.34 18.94 2.69
CA GLU A 151 15.27 18.22 3.39
C GLU A 151 13.89 18.78 3.02
N THR A 152 13.75 20.11 3.01
CA THR A 152 12.49 20.77 2.66
C THR A 152 12.05 20.44 1.22
N ALA A 153 12.99 20.49 0.27
CA ALA A 153 12.74 20.16 -1.13
C ALA A 153 12.42 18.67 -1.32
N ALA A 154 13.11 17.78 -0.62
CA ALA A 154 12.85 16.34 -0.67
C ALA A 154 11.47 16.00 -0.10
N ARG A 155 11.07 16.60 1.04
CA ARG A 155 9.73 16.41 1.61
C ARG A 155 8.62 16.95 0.69
N ALA A 156 8.88 18.07 0.02
CA ALA A 156 7.94 18.59 -0.97
C ALA A 156 7.78 17.63 -2.15
N ALA A 157 8.88 17.05 -2.65
CA ALA A 157 8.85 16.04 -3.71
C ALA A 157 8.10 14.76 -3.27
N LEU A 158 8.33 14.27 -2.04
CA LEU A 158 7.59 13.15 -1.48
C LEU A 158 6.08 13.40 -1.38
N ALA A 159 5.67 14.62 -1.04
CA ALA A 159 4.25 14.98 -1.01
C ALA A 159 3.58 15.00 -2.40
N GLU A 160 4.38 15.02 -3.46
CA GLU A 160 3.96 14.94 -4.86
C GLU A 160 4.23 13.55 -5.49
N ASP A 161 4.60 12.55 -4.68
CA ASP A 161 5.04 11.21 -5.11
C ASP A 161 6.24 11.23 -6.09
N ASP A 162 7.04 12.30 -6.11
CA ASP A 162 8.27 12.39 -6.94
C ASP A 162 9.48 11.85 -6.18
N TYR A 163 9.50 10.52 -5.98
CA TYR A 163 10.53 9.82 -5.21
C TYR A 163 11.94 9.99 -5.81
N ARG A 164 12.06 9.95 -7.15
CA ARG A 164 13.36 10.16 -7.83
C ARG A 164 13.94 11.52 -7.51
N ARG A 165 13.14 12.57 -7.56
CA ARG A 165 13.59 13.93 -7.24
C ARG A 165 14.02 14.03 -5.78
N ALA A 166 13.26 13.44 -4.86
CA ALA A 166 13.64 13.39 -3.45
C ALA A 166 15.00 12.71 -3.23
N ILE A 167 15.23 11.55 -3.87
CA ILE A 167 16.52 10.84 -3.84
C ILE A 167 17.63 11.74 -4.41
N GLN A 168 17.44 12.31 -5.60
CA GLN A 168 18.44 13.16 -6.27
C GLN A 168 18.84 14.39 -5.45
N VAL A 169 17.89 15.00 -4.73
CA VAL A 169 18.16 16.16 -3.86
C VAL A 169 18.98 15.76 -2.63
N LEU A 170 18.73 14.58 -2.06
CA LEU A 170 19.39 14.12 -0.84
C LEU A 170 20.72 13.40 -1.09
N GLU A 171 20.90 12.78 -2.25
CA GLU A 171 22.08 11.98 -2.63
C GLU A 171 23.42 12.69 -2.38
N PRO A 172 23.61 13.99 -2.72
CA PRO A 172 24.88 14.69 -2.49
C PRO A 172 25.28 14.83 -1.01
N HIS A 173 24.34 14.58 -0.09
CA HIS A 173 24.56 14.72 1.36
C HIS A 173 24.86 13.39 2.07
N LYS A 174 24.95 12.26 1.36
CA LYS A 174 25.20 10.93 1.95
C LYS A 174 26.46 10.83 2.81
N ASP A 175 27.52 11.51 2.37
CA ASP A 175 28.81 11.51 3.08
C ASP A 175 28.97 12.68 4.07
N ALA A 176 27.94 13.51 4.23
CA ALA A 176 27.99 14.69 5.09
C ALA A 176 27.70 14.33 6.56
N GLU A 177 28.22 15.12 7.49
CA GLU A 177 27.97 14.94 8.95
C GLU A 177 26.47 15.02 9.30
N VAL A 178 25.68 15.72 8.49
CA VAL A 178 24.22 15.86 8.65
C VAL A 178 23.42 14.64 8.16
N TRP A 179 24.07 13.66 7.51
CA TRP A 179 23.39 12.50 6.92
C TRP A 179 22.47 11.75 7.88
N PRO A 180 22.83 11.48 9.15
CA PRO A 180 21.92 10.79 10.07
C PRO A 180 20.56 11.46 10.26
N THR A 181 20.47 12.78 10.04
CA THR A 181 19.22 13.54 10.09
C THR A 181 18.41 13.39 8.78
N LEU A 182 19.10 13.31 7.64
CA LEU A 182 18.48 13.21 6.31
C LEU A 182 18.14 11.77 5.91
N ALA A 183 18.87 10.79 6.46
CA ALA A 183 18.77 9.38 6.12
C ALA A 183 17.33 8.84 6.21
N PRO A 184 16.50 9.16 7.23
CA PRO A 184 15.13 8.68 7.28
C PRO A 184 14.27 9.16 6.09
N VAL A 185 14.46 10.40 5.63
CA VAL A 185 13.72 10.96 4.48
C VAL A 185 14.20 10.31 3.18
N TRP A 186 15.50 10.06 3.06
CA TRP A 186 16.05 9.34 1.91
C TRP A 186 15.56 7.89 1.86
N SER A 187 15.54 7.17 2.98
CA SER A 187 15.01 5.81 3.05
C SER A 187 13.53 5.73 2.67
N GLU A 188 12.72 6.69 3.12
CA GLU A 188 11.32 6.81 2.70
C GLU A 188 11.20 7.02 1.18
N ALA A 189 12.03 7.89 0.60
CA ALA A 189 12.06 8.13 -0.84
C ALA A 189 12.49 6.89 -1.63
N VAL A 190 13.53 6.20 -1.17
CA VAL A 190 14.00 4.95 -1.80
C VAL A 190 12.94 3.88 -1.76
N ASP A 191 12.32 3.64 -0.62
CA ASP A 191 11.29 2.60 -0.52
C ASP A 191 10.07 2.92 -1.40
N GLY A 192 9.66 4.20 -1.48
CA GLY A 192 8.62 4.63 -2.42
C GLY A 192 9.00 4.38 -3.88
N TRP A 193 10.21 4.77 -4.27
CA TRP A 193 10.75 4.55 -5.61
C TRP A 193 10.84 3.06 -5.99
N VAL A 194 11.41 2.25 -5.09
CA VAL A 194 11.56 0.80 -5.27
C VAL A 194 10.19 0.12 -5.38
N HIS A 195 9.20 0.58 -4.62
CA HIS A 195 7.83 0.09 -4.74
C HIS A 195 7.24 0.37 -6.13
N GLU A 196 7.33 1.61 -6.64
CA GLU A 196 6.83 1.97 -7.96
C GLU A 196 7.49 1.16 -9.09
N GLU A 197 8.81 1.02 -9.04
CA GLU A 197 9.54 0.26 -10.06
C GLU A 197 9.25 -1.24 -10.00
N ARG A 198 9.03 -1.79 -8.79
CA ARG A 198 8.58 -3.17 -8.62
C ARG A 198 7.21 -3.39 -9.25
N GLU A 199 6.25 -2.49 -9.02
CA GLU A 199 4.91 -2.57 -9.63
C GLU A 199 4.98 -2.42 -11.16
N ARG A 200 5.82 -1.50 -11.65
CA ARG A 200 6.11 -1.34 -13.08
C ARG A 200 6.66 -2.62 -13.70
N ALA A 201 7.64 -3.25 -13.05
CA ALA A 201 8.21 -4.54 -13.49
C ALA A 201 7.15 -5.66 -13.47
N GLY A 202 6.27 -5.68 -12.48
CA GLY A 202 5.15 -6.61 -12.41
C GLY A 202 4.19 -6.47 -13.60
N GLN A 203 3.83 -5.23 -13.97
CA GLN A 203 2.99 -5.00 -15.14
C GLN A 203 3.67 -5.43 -16.44
N LEU A 204 4.96 -5.10 -16.61
CA LEU A 204 5.75 -5.51 -17.78
C LEU A 204 5.82 -7.04 -17.91
N PHE A 205 5.93 -7.75 -16.79
CA PHE A 205 5.91 -9.21 -16.79
C PHE A 205 4.56 -9.78 -17.25
N LEU A 206 3.45 -9.22 -16.77
CA LEU A 206 2.11 -9.63 -17.21
C LEU A 206 1.93 -9.39 -18.72
N ASP A 207 2.39 -8.25 -19.22
CA ASP A 207 2.36 -7.93 -20.64
C ASP A 207 3.24 -8.91 -21.45
N ALA A 208 4.43 -9.23 -20.94
CA ALA A 208 5.34 -10.20 -21.55
C ALA A 208 4.72 -11.61 -21.67
N ARG A 209 3.94 -12.05 -20.67
CA ARG A 209 3.23 -13.35 -20.73
C ARG A 209 2.20 -13.43 -21.84
N ALA A 210 1.61 -12.29 -22.22
CA ALA A 210 0.65 -12.22 -23.33
C ALA A 210 1.32 -12.25 -24.72
N LEU A 211 2.64 -12.05 -24.80
CA LEU A 211 3.37 -12.07 -26.07
C LEU A 211 3.54 -13.50 -26.63
N PRO A 212 3.73 -13.62 -27.97
CA PRO A 212 4.16 -14.87 -28.59
C PRO A 212 5.48 -15.39 -27.99
N GLU A 213 5.66 -16.71 -27.97
CA GLU A 213 6.83 -17.37 -27.35
C GLU A 213 8.18 -16.80 -27.84
N ALA A 214 8.32 -16.52 -29.13
CA ALA A 214 9.53 -15.96 -29.73
C ALA A 214 9.87 -14.53 -29.23
N GLN A 215 8.91 -13.81 -28.66
CA GLN A 215 9.08 -12.45 -28.14
C GLN A 215 9.10 -12.39 -26.61
N ARG A 216 8.61 -13.46 -25.94
CA ARG A 216 8.50 -13.51 -24.49
C ARG A 216 9.87 -13.47 -23.80
N GLY A 217 10.83 -14.26 -24.27
CA GLY A 217 12.17 -14.35 -23.66
C GLY A 217 12.85 -12.98 -23.46
N PRO A 218 13.03 -12.16 -24.52
CA PRO A 218 13.60 -10.82 -24.39
C PRO A 218 12.83 -9.91 -23.42
N ALA A 219 11.49 -9.94 -23.45
CA ALA A 219 10.68 -9.12 -22.54
C ALA A 219 10.81 -9.56 -21.06
N VAL A 220 10.90 -10.87 -20.81
CA VAL A 220 11.16 -11.42 -19.46
C VAL A 220 12.55 -11.02 -18.97
N HIS A 221 13.57 -11.01 -19.84
CA HIS A 221 14.90 -10.53 -19.47
C HIS A 221 14.93 -9.04 -19.10
N GLU A 222 14.13 -8.20 -19.77
CA GLU A 222 13.99 -6.78 -19.41
C GLU A 222 13.44 -6.62 -17.98
N VAL A 223 12.40 -7.39 -17.63
CA VAL A 223 11.84 -7.42 -16.27
C VAL A 223 12.91 -7.83 -15.25
N LEU A 224 13.67 -8.89 -15.54
CA LEU A 224 14.75 -9.33 -14.66
C LEU A 224 15.84 -8.26 -14.50
N GLY A 225 16.17 -7.52 -15.56
CA GLY A 225 17.13 -6.42 -15.49
C GLY A 225 16.67 -5.35 -14.51
N ILE A 226 15.38 -4.97 -14.54
CA ILE A 226 14.81 -4.00 -13.61
C ILE A 226 14.87 -4.53 -12.18
N LEU A 227 14.36 -5.74 -11.93
CA LEU A 227 14.28 -6.29 -10.58
C LEU A 227 15.66 -6.52 -9.95
N ASN A 228 16.63 -7.04 -10.72
CA ASN A 228 18.00 -7.21 -10.25
C ASN A 228 18.67 -5.86 -9.96
N GLY A 229 18.48 -4.86 -10.82
CA GLY A 229 18.98 -3.50 -10.58
C GLY A 229 18.46 -2.91 -9.27
N LEU A 230 17.17 -3.14 -8.94
CA LEU A 230 16.63 -2.69 -7.65
C LEU A 230 17.30 -3.37 -6.45
N VAL A 231 17.61 -4.66 -6.52
CA VAL A 231 18.31 -5.39 -5.44
C VAL A 231 19.76 -4.95 -5.30
N GLU A 232 20.43 -4.69 -6.43
CA GLU A 232 21.84 -4.26 -6.47
C GLU A 232 22.00 -2.82 -5.97
N ASP A 233 21.18 -1.89 -6.46
CA ASP A 233 21.29 -0.46 -6.16
C ASP A 233 20.73 -0.12 -4.75
N TYR A 234 19.72 -0.87 -4.28
CA TYR A 234 19.01 -0.59 -3.02
C TYR A 234 18.89 -1.83 -2.11
N PRO A 235 20.02 -2.42 -1.67
CA PRO A 235 20.02 -3.67 -0.91
C PRO A 235 19.41 -3.56 0.50
N GLU A 236 19.20 -2.33 0.99
CA GLU A 236 18.63 -2.02 2.30
C GLU A 236 17.11 -1.73 2.23
N SER A 237 16.50 -1.73 1.04
CA SER A 237 15.06 -1.46 0.91
C SER A 237 14.21 -2.51 1.65
N SER A 238 13.13 -2.05 2.27
CA SER A 238 12.16 -2.94 2.92
C SER A 238 11.48 -3.93 1.96
N TYR A 239 11.52 -3.66 0.65
CA TYR A 239 10.93 -4.51 -0.39
C TYR A 239 11.86 -5.61 -0.92
N ARG A 240 13.13 -5.65 -0.51
CA ARG A 240 14.13 -6.56 -1.08
C ARG A 240 13.68 -8.02 -1.16
N ALA A 241 13.21 -8.59 -0.05
CA ALA A 241 12.77 -9.99 -0.01
C ALA A 241 11.57 -10.26 -0.94
N ALA A 242 10.69 -9.28 -1.14
CA ALA A 242 9.58 -9.40 -2.09
C ALA A 242 10.07 -9.34 -3.54
N ILE A 243 11.09 -8.53 -3.84
CA ILE A 243 11.70 -8.43 -5.17
C ILE A 243 12.46 -9.72 -5.51
N GLU A 244 13.22 -10.29 -4.57
CA GLU A 244 13.92 -11.58 -4.75
C GLU A 244 12.94 -12.70 -5.09
N ARG A 245 11.79 -12.79 -4.41
CA ARG A 245 10.72 -13.74 -4.80
C ARG A 245 10.16 -13.49 -6.19
N ASN A 246 9.97 -12.23 -6.58
CA ASN A 246 9.52 -11.90 -7.93
C ASN A 246 10.55 -12.32 -8.98
N ILE A 247 11.85 -12.13 -8.72
CA ILE A 247 12.93 -12.60 -9.60
C ILE A 247 12.82 -14.10 -9.81
N GLU A 248 12.72 -14.90 -8.74
CA GLU A 248 12.56 -16.36 -8.83
C GLU A 248 11.33 -16.77 -9.66
N LEU A 249 10.21 -16.07 -9.51
CA LEU A 249 8.99 -16.33 -10.29
C LEU A 249 9.19 -16.02 -11.77
N VAL A 250 9.84 -14.90 -12.09
CA VAL A 250 10.10 -14.47 -13.46
C VAL A 250 11.10 -15.39 -14.16
N GLU A 251 12.15 -15.85 -13.45
CA GLU A 251 13.14 -16.80 -13.98
C GLU A 251 12.51 -18.15 -14.39
N ARG A 252 11.46 -18.61 -13.69
CA ARG A 252 10.76 -19.86 -14.04
C ARG A 252 10.04 -19.81 -15.39
N GLU A 253 9.73 -18.62 -15.90
CA GLU A 253 9.09 -18.42 -17.21
C GLU A 253 10.11 -18.35 -18.36
N LEU A 254 11.42 -18.30 -18.08
CA LEU A 254 12.44 -18.36 -19.12
C LEU A 254 12.43 -19.74 -19.81
N PRO A 255 12.61 -19.79 -21.14
CA PRO A 255 12.72 -21.05 -21.85
C PRO A 255 13.93 -21.82 -21.34
N LYS A 256 13.72 -23.10 -20.99
CA LYS A 256 14.83 -24.00 -20.64
C LYS A 256 15.58 -24.34 -21.92
N GLU A 257 16.84 -23.91 -22.00
CA GLU A 257 17.77 -24.28 -23.08
C GLU A 257 18.02 -25.79 -23.16
#